data_AF-A0A1F9WPS6-F1
#
_entry.id   AF-A0A1F9WPS6-F1
#
_cell.length_a   1.000
_cell.length_b   1.000
_cell.length_c   1.000
_cell.angle_alpha   90.00
_cell.angle_beta   90.00
_cell.angle_gamma   90.00
#
_symmetry.space_group_name_H-M   'P 1'
#
loop_
_entity.id
_entity.type
_entity.pdbx_description
1 polymer ?
#
loop_
_entity_poly.entity_id
_entity_poly.type
_entity_poly.pdbx_seq_one_letter_code
_entity_poly.pdbx_strand_id
1 'polypeptide(L)'
;MCECKTPPPRAGNPLAAVYILVFCFLIRSPVYLAAQDESITIMAVGDIMLARGLSPLLEKNGHQYPFKNTGQIFENADVVIGNLECYISSQSLNAGNVFNFRASTSSVTGLKKAGFNVLTLANNHIFDGGCVGMRDTVKILREHNIAYSGAGSNKEEAIRPAVIKAGNKKIAIVACTTLMPKGLMAANKTPGVVSADMLEPQIKKLRVYYDYIVVSCHWGEELTQKPLKDDIRIAHALIDAGAELVVGHHPHVIQGIEIYKGRPIIYSLGNFIFDNPSESTRESFIMKYTILPRSKRLSIIPIERKSGVARVPEGAKALDIANKVKAASHDFNTRMHFSPDYFSVQISSVNTYIEVDKTARRLTLYREENAEFSCSVAVGMDDCTPLGRFIVANKTWEPSWLNDGNEIVMGGSPDNPLGKCWMGIDRWNLNTGRQYGIHGTNDETRIGKESSRGCIELSNENIQKLLKLINTGTEVFVLKSNSQK
;
A
#
# COMPACT_ATOMS: atom_id res chain seq x y z
N MET A 1 6.28 -41.61 5.81
CA MET A 1 6.33 -42.47 7.01
C MET A 1 6.87 -41.63 8.15
N CYS A 2 6.03 -41.31 9.14
CA CYS A 2 6.40 -40.54 10.33
C CYS A 2 7.01 -41.50 11.38
N GLU A 3 8.15 -41.13 11.96
CA GLU A 3 8.62 -41.72 13.21
C GLU A 3 8.92 -40.60 14.22
N CYS A 4 8.00 -40.40 15.16
CA CYS A 4 8.25 -39.68 16.40
C CYS A 4 8.71 -40.70 17.46
N LYS A 5 9.93 -40.53 17.99
CA LYS A 5 10.41 -41.27 19.17
C LYS A 5 10.10 -40.47 20.43
N THR A 6 9.40 -41.10 21.37
CA THR A 6 9.26 -40.65 22.77
C THR A 6 10.52 -41.02 23.57
N PRO A 7 11.01 -40.16 24.49
CA PRO A 7 11.98 -40.56 25.51
C PRO A 7 11.28 -41.03 26.80
N PRO A 8 11.90 -41.93 27.59
CA PRO A 8 11.29 -42.50 28.79
C PRO A 8 11.51 -41.62 30.04
N PRO A 9 10.73 -41.82 31.12
CA PRO A 9 10.84 -41.06 32.36
C PRO A 9 11.69 -41.79 33.42
N ARG A 10 12.27 -41.04 34.37
CA ARG A 10 12.61 -41.44 35.76
C ARG A 10 13.06 -40.19 36.54
N ALA A 11 12.29 -39.74 37.55
CA ALA A 11 12.31 -40.14 38.97
C ALA A 11 13.44 -39.44 39.77
N GLY A 12 13.06 -38.58 40.73
CA GLY A 12 13.97 -37.75 41.53
C GLY A 12 14.33 -38.33 42.90
N ASN A 13 15.15 -37.60 43.68
CA ASN A 13 14.94 -37.20 45.10
C ASN A 13 16.13 -36.31 45.61
N PRO A 14 16.17 -35.76 46.85
CA PRO A 14 16.29 -34.32 47.11
C PRO A 14 17.53 -33.94 47.98
N LEU A 15 17.46 -32.74 48.58
CA LEU A 15 18.39 -32.05 49.51
C LEU A 15 19.35 -31.08 48.80
N ALA A 16 19.67 -29.88 49.27
CA ALA A 16 19.18 -28.93 50.26
C ALA A 16 20.32 -27.90 50.39
N ALA A 17 20.10 -26.61 50.15
CA ALA A 17 20.95 -25.57 50.72
C ALA A 17 20.24 -24.21 50.67
N VAL A 18 20.07 -23.68 51.87
CA VAL A 18 19.43 -22.43 52.25
C VAL A 18 20.28 -21.24 51.80
N TYR A 19 19.67 -20.24 51.16
CA TYR A 19 20.03 -18.84 51.37
C TYR A 19 18.77 -17.97 51.33
N ILE A 20 18.43 -17.46 52.52
CA ILE A 20 17.41 -16.43 52.74
C ILE A 20 17.98 -15.11 52.20
N LEU A 21 17.37 -14.58 51.14
CA LEU A 21 17.46 -13.17 50.79
C LEU A 21 16.05 -12.66 50.53
N VAL A 22 15.66 -11.69 51.34
CA VAL A 22 14.41 -10.95 51.30
C VAL A 22 14.26 -10.32 49.91
N PHE A 23 13.40 -10.91 49.07
CA PHE A 23 12.89 -10.26 47.86
C PHE A 23 11.40 -9.99 48.06
N CYS A 24 11.09 -8.72 48.23
CA CYS A 24 9.73 -8.21 48.27
C CYS A 24 8.92 -8.74 47.08
N PHE A 25 7.73 -9.24 47.38
CA PHE A 25 6.69 -9.57 46.42
C PHE A 25 6.38 -8.35 45.52
N LEU A 26 6.97 -8.34 44.33
CA LEU A 26 6.36 -7.74 43.16
C LEU A 26 6.13 -8.88 42.18
N ILE A 27 4.96 -9.52 42.28
CA ILE A 27 4.41 -10.28 41.18
C ILE A 27 4.14 -9.27 40.06
N ARG A 28 5.17 -8.97 39.27
CA ARG A 28 4.97 -8.45 37.93
C ARG A 28 4.37 -9.61 37.16
N SER A 29 3.04 -9.65 37.08
CA SER A 29 2.38 -10.26 35.93
C SER A 29 3.17 -9.83 34.69
N PRO A 30 3.55 -10.74 33.78
CA PRO A 30 4.00 -10.30 32.48
C PRO A 30 2.75 -9.68 31.85
N VAL A 31 2.60 -8.37 32.03
CA VAL A 31 1.89 -7.55 31.06
C VAL A 31 2.71 -7.73 29.81
N TYR A 32 2.35 -8.74 29.02
CA TYR A 32 2.54 -8.66 27.58
C TYR A 32 1.92 -7.32 27.23
N LEU A 33 2.75 -6.29 27.02
CA LEU A 33 2.36 -5.22 26.13
C LEU A 33 2.05 -5.97 24.83
N ALA A 34 0.77 -6.27 24.60
CA ALA A 34 0.30 -6.40 23.24
C ALA A 34 0.82 -5.13 22.58
N ALA A 35 1.79 -5.26 21.68
CA ALA A 35 2.18 -4.15 20.84
C ALA A 35 0.85 -3.67 20.25
N GLN A 36 0.40 -2.50 20.69
CA GLN A 36 -0.77 -1.86 20.13
C GLN A 36 -0.38 -1.73 18.67
N ASP A 37 -0.94 -2.58 17.80
CA ASP A 37 -0.50 -2.61 16.41
C ASP A 37 -0.82 -1.21 15.84
N GLU A 38 0.23 -0.39 15.73
CA GLU A 38 0.10 1.01 15.37
C GLU A 38 -0.38 1.10 13.93
N SER A 39 -1.42 1.91 13.72
CA SER A 39 -1.88 2.23 12.39
C SER A 39 -0.84 3.08 11.67
N ILE A 40 -0.67 2.85 10.38
CA ILE A 40 0.18 3.69 9.53
C ILE A 40 -0.74 4.51 8.63
N THR A 41 -0.54 5.81 8.56
CA THR A 41 -1.26 6.70 7.64
C THR A 41 -0.32 7.29 6.61
N ILE A 42 -0.59 7.00 5.34
CA ILE A 42 0.10 7.54 4.17
C ILE A 42 -0.86 8.50 3.47
N MET A 43 -0.44 9.74 3.27
CA MET A 43 -1.17 10.72 2.49
C MET A 43 -0.36 11.12 1.26
N ALA A 44 -1.00 11.15 0.10
CA ALA A 44 -0.37 11.59 -1.13
C ALA A 44 -1.21 12.67 -1.80
N VAL A 45 -0.53 13.65 -2.38
CA VAL A 45 -1.14 14.71 -3.17
C VAL A 45 -0.73 14.60 -4.63
N GLY A 46 -1.43 15.32 -5.49
CA GLY A 46 -1.10 15.46 -6.90
C GLY A 46 0.17 16.26 -7.18
N ASP A 47 0.32 16.70 -8.42
CA ASP A 47 1.52 17.43 -8.87
C ASP A 47 1.70 18.76 -8.13
N ILE A 48 2.96 19.06 -7.78
CA ILE A 48 3.39 20.28 -7.11
C ILE A 48 4.40 21.02 -7.99
N MET A 49 3.98 22.15 -8.55
CA MET A 49 4.82 23.07 -9.32
C MET A 49 4.76 24.45 -8.67
N LEU A 50 5.89 24.93 -8.14
CA LEU A 50 6.01 26.18 -7.36
C LEU A 50 6.71 27.31 -8.13
N ALA A 51 6.67 27.24 -9.46
CA ALA A 51 7.34 28.15 -10.38
C ALA A 51 6.36 29.03 -11.17
N ARG A 52 6.87 29.77 -12.16
CA ARG A 52 6.10 30.59 -13.10
C ARG A 52 5.13 31.57 -12.41
N GLY A 53 3.82 31.50 -12.72
CA GLY A 53 2.81 32.43 -12.21
C GLY A 53 2.60 32.35 -10.70
N LEU A 54 3.06 31.27 -10.06
CA LEU A 54 3.05 31.16 -8.60
C LEU A 54 4.20 31.93 -7.96
N SER A 55 5.39 31.98 -8.58
CA SER A 55 6.57 32.63 -8.00
C SER A 55 6.30 34.04 -7.42
N PRO A 56 5.67 34.99 -8.15
CA PRO A 56 5.38 36.30 -7.57
C PRO A 56 4.38 36.26 -6.39
N LEU A 57 3.48 35.29 -6.35
CA LEU A 57 2.55 35.10 -5.23
C LEU A 57 3.27 34.58 -3.98
N LEU A 58 4.26 33.71 -4.15
CA LEU A 58 5.08 33.18 -3.06
C LEU A 58 5.99 34.27 -2.47
N GLU A 59 6.63 35.08 -3.31
CA GLU A 59 7.47 36.19 -2.84
C GLU A 59 6.64 37.25 -2.10
N LYS A 60 5.40 37.51 -2.57
CA LYS A 60 4.50 38.49 -1.93
C LYS A 60 3.90 38.00 -0.62
N ASN A 61 3.44 36.75 -0.57
CA ASN A 61 2.61 36.24 0.55
C ASN A 61 3.35 35.24 1.45
N GLY A 62 4.61 34.92 1.13
CA GLY A 62 5.40 33.88 1.78
C GLY A 62 5.18 32.49 1.17
N HIS A 63 6.18 31.62 1.30
CA HIS A 63 6.22 30.31 0.65
C HIS A 63 5.23 29.27 1.22
N GLN A 64 4.56 29.57 2.33
CA GLN A 64 3.46 28.75 2.87
C GLN A 64 2.12 29.03 2.20
N TYR A 65 2.01 30.13 1.45
CA TYR A 65 0.76 30.62 0.86
C TYR A 65 -0.03 29.54 0.09
N PRO A 66 0.59 28.70 -0.77
CA PRO A 66 -0.16 27.70 -1.53
C PRO A 66 -0.83 26.62 -0.68
N PHE A 67 -0.34 26.40 0.54
CA PHE A 67 -0.72 25.29 1.42
C PHE A 67 -1.53 25.70 2.66
N LYS A 68 -1.80 27.00 2.81
CA LYS A 68 -2.35 27.57 4.06
C LYS A 68 -3.69 26.97 4.52
N ASN A 69 -4.45 26.36 3.61
CA ASN A 69 -5.75 25.74 3.90
C ASN A 69 -5.70 24.20 3.96
N THR A 70 -4.53 23.59 3.82
CA THR A 70 -4.37 22.14 3.78
C THR A 70 -3.39 21.59 4.80
N GLY A 71 -2.55 22.44 5.43
CA GLY A 71 -1.54 21.97 6.39
C GLY A 71 -2.10 21.07 7.50
N GLN A 72 -3.25 21.44 8.08
CA GLN A 72 -3.90 20.66 9.14
C GLN A 72 -4.37 19.27 8.69
N ILE A 73 -4.63 19.09 7.40
CA ILE A 73 -5.10 17.81 6.85
C ILE A 73 -4.04 16.72 6.99
N PHE A 74 -2.76 17.13 6.97
CA PHE A 74 -1.62 16.24 7.06
C PHE A 74 -1.20 15.96 8.50
N GLU A 75 -1.86 16.56 9.50
CA GLU A 75 -1.60 16.28 10.90
C GLU A 75 -1.89 14.79 11.20
N ASN A 76 -0.96 14.14 11.90
CA ASN A 76 -1.00 12.72 12.25
C ASN A 76 -0.81 11.74 11.07
N ALA A 77 -0.42 12.20 9.88
CA ALA A 77 0.07 11.31 8.83
C ALA A 77 1.55 10.95 9.10
N ASP A 78 1.89 9.66 9.01
CA ASP A 78 3.28 9.20 9.10
C ASP A 78 4.07 9.55 7.84
N VAL A 79 3.41 9.49 6.68
CA VAL A 79 4.01 9.75 5.37
C VAL A 79 3.14 10.75 4.62
N VAL A 80 3.73 11.85 4.15
CA VAL A 80 3.09 12.85 3.31
C VAL A 80 3.92 13.04 2.04
N ILE A 81 3.37 12.56 0.92
CA ILE A 81 4.05 12.43 -0.37
C ILE A 81 3.51 13.47 -1.36
N GLY A 82 4.40 14.12 -2.11
CA GLY A 82 4.04 14.90 -3.30
C GLY A 82 5.03 14.71 -4.45
N ASN A 83 4.54 14.75 -5.70
CA ASN A 83 5.40 14.81 -6.87
C ASN A 83 5.87 16.26 -7.07
N LEU A 84 7.17 16.51 -6.91
CA LEU A 84 7.74 17.84 -7.09
C LEU A 84 8.11 18.02 -8.57
N GLU A 85 7.20 18.59 -9.34
CA GLU A 85 7.29 18.77 -10.79
C GLU A 85 7.93 20.13 -11.16
N CYS A 86 9.02 20.42 -10.47
CA CYS A 86 9.88 21.58 -10.68
C CYS A 86 11.21 21.31 -10.00
N TYR A 87 12.26 22.04 -10.37
CA TYR A 87 13.53 22.00 -9.64
C TYR A 87 13.65 23.21 -8.71
N ILE A 88 14.36 23.04 -7.61
CA ILE A 88 14.64 24.09 -6.64
C ILE A 88 16.10 24.52 -6.80
N SER A 89 16.34 25.80 -7.08
CA SER A 89 17.69 26.36 -7.14
C SER A 89 17.69 27.86 -6.92
N SER A 90 18.77 28.39 -6.36
CA SER A 90 19.03 29.83 -6.28
C SER A 90 19.52 30.40 -7.61
N GLN A 91 20.04 29.54 -8.49
CA GLN A 91 20.62 29.91 -9.79
C GLN A 91 19.52 30.00 -10.86
N SER A 92 19.62 30.99 -11.76
CA SER A 92 18.82 30.98 -12.98
C SER A 92 19.55 30.11 -13.99
N LEU A 93 19.07 28.88 -14.18
CA LEU A 93 19.69 27.88 -15.05
C LEU A 93 18.85 27.77 -16.32
N ASN A 94 19.48 27.78 -17.49
CA ASN A 94 18.82 27.57 -18.77
C ASN A 94 19.45 26.36 -19.46
N ALA A 95 18.68 25.28 -19.60
CA ALA A 95 19.14 24.05 -20.25
C ALA A 95 18.75 23.97 -21.75
N GLY A 96 18.26 25.07 -22.34
CA GLY A 96 17.84 25.14 -23.75
C GLY A 96 16.47 24.53 -24.04
N ASN A 97 15.70 24.25 -22.99
CA ASN A 97 14.35 23.70 -22.98
C ASN A 97 13.28 24.80 -23.12
N VAL A 98 12.14 24.43 -23.70
CA VAL A 98 10.99 25.33 -23.92
C VAL A 98 10.33 25.76 -22.60
N PHE A 99 10.23 24.83 -21.66
CA PHE A 99 9.69 25.06 -20.32
C PHE A 99 10.81 25.06 -19.30
N ASN A 100 10.74 25.94 -18.30
CA ASN A 100 11.74 26.00 -17.23
C ASN A 100 11.07 26.32 -15.90
N PHE A 101 10.76 25.28 -15.13
CA PHE A 101 10.03 25.41 -13.87
C PHE A 101 11.00 25.48 -12.69
N ARG A 102 11.59 26.67 -12.49
CA ARG A 102 12.43 26.94 -11.32
C ARG A 102 11.61 27.44 -10.13
N ALA A 103 11.68 26.73 -9.01
CA ALA A 103 11.23 27.20 -7.71
C ALA A 103 12.40 27.85 -6.93
N SER A 104 12.09 28.90 -6.17
CA SER A 104 13.02 29.54 -5.22
C SER A 104 13.43 28.57 -4.10
N THR A 105 14.66 28.69 -3.59
CA THR A 105 15.15 27.86 -2.47
C THR A 105 14.26 27.94 -1.24
N SER A 106 13.64 29.09 -0.99
CA SER A 106 12.70 29.30 0.12
C SER A 106 11.43 28.45 0.02
N SER A 107 11.08 27.93 -1.17
CA SER A 107 9.92 27.06 -1.37
C SER A 107 10.00 25.75 -0.60
N VAL A 108 11.21 25.24 -0.31
CA VAL A 108 11.38 24.04 0.51
C VAL A 108 10.85 24.24 1.94
N THR A 109 10.91 25.47 2.46
CA THR A 109 10.36 25.77 3.80
C THR A 109 8.84 25.74 3.77
N GLY A 110 8.21 26.16 2.67
CA GLY A 110 6.78 26.03 2.44
C GLY A 110 6.34 24.56 2.44
N LEU A 111 7.04 23.72 1.68
CA LEU A 111 6.81 22.28 1.61
C LEU A 111 6.95 21.62 2.98
N LYS A 112 8.05 21.88 3.69
CA LYS A 112 8.29 21.30 5.01
C LYS A 112 7.21 21.71 6.03
N LYS A 113 6.86 22.99 6.08
CA LYS A 113 5.83 23.50 7.00
C LYS A 113 4.43 23.02 6.65
N ALA A 114 4.17 22.72 5.38
CA ALA A 114 2.92 22.10 4.97
C ALA A 114 2.82 20.63 5.41
N GLY A 115 3.89 20.00 5.89
CA GLY A 115 3.88 18.62 6.39
C GLY A 115 4.51 17.60 5.46
N PHE A 116 4.99 17.99 4.27
CA PHE A 116 5.67 17.07 3.35
C PHE A 116 6.97 16.54 3.96
N ASN A 117 7.05 15.22 4.07
CA ASN A 117 8.26 14.53 4.52
C ASN A 117 8.86 13.62 3.44
N VAL A 118 8.15 13.41 2.32
CA VAL A 118 8.66 12.73 1.13
C VAL A 118 8.30 13.51 -0.14
N LEU A 119 9.26 13.72 -1.04
CA LEU A 119 9.02 14.25 -2.38
C LEU A 119 9.57 13.32 -3.46
N THR A 120 8.80 13.12 -4.52
CA THR A 120 9.20 12.30 -5.66
C THR A 120 9.65 13.18 -6.81
N LEU A 121 10.75 12.77 -7.47
CA LEU A 121 11.47 13.60 -8.44
C LEU A 121 11.56 12.97 -9.83
N ALA A 122 11.07 11.74 -10.00
CA ALA A 122 11.03 11.07 -11.30
C ALA A 122 9.90 11.65 -12.14
N ASN A 123 10.13 12.80 -12.75
CA ASN A 123 9.20 13.47 -13.66
C ASN A 123 9.95 14.15 -14.81
N ASN A 124 9.21 14.70 -15.76
CA ASN A 124 9.74 15.38 -16.94
C ASN A 124 10.41 16.73 -16.64
N HIS A 125 10.09 17.39 -15.52
CA HIS A 125 10.55 18.75 -15.20
C HIS A 125 11.72 18.84 -14.21
N ILE A 126 12.16 17.74 -13.60
CA ILE A 126 13.30 17.74 -12.66
C ILE A 126 14.62 18.20 -13.31
N PHE A 127 14.74 18.01 -14.63
CA PHE A 127 15.91 18.40 -15.40
C PHE A 127 15.76 19.74 -16.13
N ASP A 128 14.75 20.55 -15.79
CA ASP A 128 14.57 21.84 -16.46
C ASP A 128 15.74 22.80 -16.24
N GLY A 129 16.41 22.72 -15.09
CA GLY A 129 17.67 23.41 -14.77
C GLY A 129 18.92 22.58 -15.11
N GLY A 130 18.78 21.53 -15.93
CA GLY A 130 19.81 20.54 -16.21
C GLY A 130 20.25 19.75 -14.97
N CYS A 131 21.41 19.09 -15.09
CA CYS A 131 21.98 18.32 -13.98
C CYS A 131 22.29 19.17 -12.74
N VAL A 132 22.57 20.46 -12.91
CA VAL A 132 22.82 21.39 -11.79
C VAL A 132 21.54 21.61 -10.99
N GLY A 133 20.41 21.93 -11.66
CA GLY A 133 19.13 22.14 -10.99
C GLY A 133 18.63 20.90 -10.23
N MET A 134 18.78 19.71 -10.82
CA MET A 134 18.43 18.45 -10.15
C MET A 134 19.30 18.23 -8.89
N ARG A 135 20.62 18.42 -8.98
CA ARG A 135 21.53 18.27 -7.83
C ARG A 135 21.26 19.30 -6.73
N ASP A 136 20.99 20.55 -7.11
CA ASP A 136 20.58 21.61 -6.18
C ASP A 136 19.31 21.19 -5.44
N THR A 137 18.32 20.67 -6.16
CA THR A 137 17.07 20.15 -5.56
C THR A 137 17.35 19.06 -4.53
N VAL A 138 18.08 18.02 -4.92
CA VAL A 138 18.45 16.90 -4.03
C VAL A 138 19.20 17.39 -2.78
N LYS A 139 20.17 18.29 -2.97
CA LYS A 139 20.93 18.88 -1.86
C LYS A 139 20.01 19.62 -0.90
N ILE A 140 19.14 20.48 -1.41
CA ILE A 140 18.22 21.30 -0.61
C ILE A 140 17.23 20.42 0.17
N LEU A 141 16.66 19.39 -0.46
CA LEU A 141 15.76 18.45 0.24
C LEU A 141 16.47 17.74 1.40
N ARG A 142 17.71 17.28 1.17
CA ARG A 142 18.54 16.65 2.19
C ARG A 142 18.85 17.60 3.36
N GLU A 143 19.26 18.83 3.08
CA GLU A 143 19.53 19.86 4.10
C GLU A 143 18.30 20.20 4.95
N HIS A 144 17.10 20.02 4.38
CA HIS A 144 15.84 20.29 5.07
C HIS A 144 15.19 19.04 5.66
N ASN A 145 15.85 17.88 5.65
CA ASN A 145 15.32 16.60 6.15
C ASN A 145 13.99 16.20 5.48
N ILE A 146 13.83 16.47 4.17
CA ILE A 146 12.76 15.91 3.35
C ILE A 146 13.34 14.74 2.58
N ALA A 147 12.78 13.55 2.77
CA ALA A 147 13.22 12.37 2.05
C ALA A 147 12.80 12.46 0.57
N TYR A 148 13.57 11.86 -0.33
CA TYR A 148 13.27 11.93 -1.76
C TYR A 148 13.60 10.62 -2.48
N SER A 149 13.02 10.44 -3.67
CA SER A 149 13.33 9.31 -4.56
C SER A 149 13.11 9.64 -6.04
N GLY A 150 13.68 8.84 -6.93
CA GLY A 150 13.38 8.86 -8.36
C GLY A 150 14.33 9.66 -9.24
N ALA A 151 15.26 10.41 -8.67
CA ALA A 151 16.31 11.11 -9.39
C ALA A 151 17.62 11.16 -8.58
N GLY A 152 18.75 11.22 -9.27
CA GLY A 152 20.05 11.29 -8.61
C GLY A 152 21.20 11.54 -9.57
N SER A 153 22.39 11.71 -9.01
CA SER A 153 23.64 11.96 -9.73
C SER A 153 24.19 10.72 -10.46
N ASN A 154 23.65 9.55 -10.15
CA ASN A 154 23.91 8.27 -10.77
C ASN A 154 22.77 7.29 -10.48
N LYS A 155 22.82 6.10 -11.09
CA LYS A 155 21.81 5.05 -10.91
C LYS A 155 21.61 4.64 -9.45
N GLU A 156 22.69 4.51 -8.67
CA GLU A 156 22.60 4.09 -7.27
C GLU A 156 21.84 5.12 -6.41
N GLU A 157 22.12 6.41 -6.61
CA GLU A 157 21.39 7.49 -5.93
C GLU A 157 19.94 7.58 -6.42
N ALA A 158 19.71 7.49 -7.74
CA ALA A 158 18.38 7.64 -8.32
C ALA A 158 17.41 6.55 -7.87
N ILE A 159 17.86 5.29 -7.83
CA ILE A 159 17.03 4.17 -7.36
C ILE A 159 16.92 4.10 -5.84
N ARG A 160 17.68 4.90 -5.08
CA ARG A 160 17.61 4.83 -3.61
C ARG A 160 16.19 5.18 -3.14
N PRO A 161 15.52 4.32 -2.36
CA PRO A 161 14.19 4.64 -1.86
C PRO A 161 14.27 5.78 -0.84
N ALA A 162 13.24 6.62 -0.81
CA ALA A 162 12.97 7.44 0.37
C ALA A 162 12.45 6.50 1.46
N VAL A 163 12.94 6.65 2.70
CA VAL A 163 12.58 5.73 3.79
C VAL A 163 11.96 6.51 4.93
N ILE A 164 10.77 6.09 5.34
CA ILE A 164 10.10 6.57 6.55
C ILE A 164 9.94 5.41 7.52
N LYS A 165 10.23 5.67 8.80
CA LYS A 165 9.94 4.75 9.89
C LYS A 165 8.68 5.24 10.60
N ALA A 166 7.64 4.41 10.60
CA ALA A 166 6.36 4.66 11.27
C ALA A 166 6.17 3.57 12.33
N GLY A 167 6.27 3.92 13.60
CA GLY A 167 6.30 2.94 14.68
C GLY A 167 7.44 1.92 14.52
N ASN A 168 7.09 0.63 14.51
CA ASN A 168 8.01 -0.48 14.25
C ASN A 168 8.15 -0.86 12.76
N LYS A 169 7.46 -0.15 11.86
CA LYS A 169 7.42 -0.46 10.42
C LYS A 169 8.35 0.45 9.62
N LYS A 170 8.93 -0.11 8.55
CA LYS A 170 9.74 0.61 7.57
C LYS A 170 9.01 0.69 6.23
N ILE A 171 8.80 1.92 5.77
CA ILE A 171 8.09 2.22 4.53
C ILE A 171 9.13 2.75 3.53
N ALA A 172 9.24 2.09 2.38
CA ALA A 172 10.04 2.57 1.26
C ALA A 172 9.15 3.27 0.23
N ILE A 173 9.56 4.44 -0.23
CA ILE A 173 8.93 5.17 -1.31
C ILE A 173 9.92 5.18 -2.48
N VAL A 174 9.49 4.69 -3.62
CA VAL A 174 10.25 4.74 -4.88
C VAL A 174 9.44 5.51 -5.92
N ALA A 175 10.11 6.10 -6.89
CA ALA A 175 9.46 6.86 -7.95
C ALA A 175 10.04 6.51 -9.31
N CYS A 176 9.22 6.57 -10.35
CA CYS A 176 9.65 6.38 -11.74
C CYS A 176 8.83 7.22 -12.73
N THR A 177 9.33 7.31 -13.96
CA THR A 177 8.61 7.91 -15.09
C THR A 177 8.66 7.05 -16.34
N THR A 178 7.66 7.20 -17.21
CA THR A 178 7.62 6.59 -18.56
C THR A 178 7.86 7.60 -19.68
N LEU A 179 8.01 8.89 -19.35
CA LEU A 179 7.94 10.00 -20.32
C LEU A 179 9.31 10.45 -20.82
N MET A 180 10.34 10.20 -20.03
CA MET A 180 11.66 10.77 -20.26
C MET A 180 12.46 9.96 -21.29
N PRO A 181 13.25 10.63 -22.15
CA PRO A 181 14.09 9.94 -23.13
C PRO A 181 15.17 9.13 -22.43
N LYS A 182 15.65 8.05 -23.07
CA LYS A 182 16.70 7.16 -22.54
C LYS A 182 17.97 7.91 -22.08
N GLY A 183 18.30 9.03 -22.72
CA GLY A 183 19.47 9.85 -22.38
C GLY A 183 19.38 10.55 -21.01
N LEU A 184 18.19 10.65 -20.42
CA LEU A 184 17.96 11.23 -19.09
C LEU A 184 17.67 10.16 -18.03
N MET A 185 17.83 8.89 -18.38
CA MET A 185 17.75 7.77 -17.42
C MET A 185 19.04 7.64 -16.64
N ALA A 186 18.92 7.38 -15.34
CA ALA A 186 20.07 7.25 -14.46
C ALA A 186 20.92 6.04 -14.85
N ALA A 187 22.21 6.26 -15.05
CA ALA A 187 23.20 5.22 -15.33
C ALA A 187 24.35 5.27 -14.32
N ASN A 188 25.28 4.32 -14.39
CA ASN A 188 26.29 4.10 -13.35
C ASN A 188 27.06 5.37 -12.92
N LYS A 189 27.38 6.26 -13.86
CA LYS A 189 28.05 7.55 -13.59
C LYS A 189 27.30 8.75 -14.17
N THR A 190 26.06 8.54 -14.61
CA THR A 190 25.29 9.56 -15.33
C THR A 190 24.08 9.95 -14.49
N PRO A 191 23.89 11.24 -14.19
CA PRO A 191 22.67 11.71 -13.54
C PRO A 191 21.43 11.36 -14.36
N GLY A 192 20.33 11.09 -13.68
CA GLY A 192 19.08 10.77 -14.38
C GLY A 192 17.93 10.48 -13.44
N VAL A 193 16.78 10.23 -14.04
CA VAL A 193 15.57 9.70 -13.39
C VAL A 193 15.51 8.18 -13.49
N VAL A 194 14.63 7.58 -12.69
CA VAL A 194 14.32 6.14 -12.74
C VAL A 194 13.19 5.89 -13.75
N SER A 195 13.36 4.92 -14.64
CA SER A 195 12.29 4.42 -15.51
C SER A 195 11.52 3.27 -14.85
N ALA A 196 10.27 3.09 -15.27
CA ALA A 196 9.38 2.07 -14.70
C ALA A 196 9.94 0.63 -14.79
N ASP A 197 10.65 0.29 -15.85
CA ASP A 197 11.27 -1.03 -16.04
C ASP A 197 12.38 -1.35 -15.03
N MET A 198 12.96 -0.32 -14.39
CA MET A 198 13.93 -0.53 -13.32
C MET A 198 13.27 -0.95 -11.99
N LEU A 199 11.99 -0.65 -11.78
CA LEU A 199 11.34 -0.78 -10.48
C LEU A 199 10.90 -2.21 -10.16
N GLU A 200 10.42 -3.00 -11.11
CA GLU A 200 9.95 -4.38 -10.81
C GLU A 200 11.02 -5.24 -10.10
N PRO A 201 12.26 -5.38 -10.63
CA PRO A 201 13.30 -6.14 -9.94
C PRO A 201 13.77 -5.45 -8.65
N GLN A 202 13.65 -4.13 -8.56
CA GLN A 202 14.01 -3.38 -7.36
C GLN A 202 13.02 -3.64 -6.22
N ILE A 203 11.71 -3.59 -6.49
CA ILE A 203 10.65 -3.80 -5.51
C ILE A 203 10.80 -5.20 -4.90
N LYS A 204 11.02 -6.23 -5.73
CA LYS A 204 11.27 -7.61 -5.26
C LYS A 204 12.44 -7.68 -4.25
N LYS A 205 13.51 -6.92 -4.46
CA LYS A 205 14.64 -6.83 -3.52
C LYS A 205 14.28 -6.06 -2.25
N LEU A 206 13.58 -4.93 -2.39
CA LEU A 206 13.18 -4.09 -1.26
C LEU A 206 12.22 -4.81 -0.31
N ARG A 207 11.38 -5.73 -0.82
CA ARG A 207 10.45 -6.52 0.02
C ARG A 207 11.12 -7.32 1.13
N VAL A 208 12.41 -7.61 1.02
CA VAL A 208 13.20 -8.29 2.05
C VAL A 208 13.46 -7.40 3.27
N TYR A 209 13.51 -6.07 3.07
CA TYR A 209 13.99 -5.12 4.08
C TYR A 209 12.91 -4.14 4.58
N TYR A 210 11.80 -4.01 3.87
CA TYR A 210 10.76 -3.02 4.12
C TYR A 210 9.38 -3.66 4.21
N ASP A 211 8.60 -3.23 5.20
CA ASP A 211 7.24 -3.73 5.45
C ASP A 211 6.29 -3.33 4.33
N TYR A 212 6.41 -2.10 3.83
CA TYR A 212 5.55 -1.54 2.77
C TYR A 212 6.38 -0.77 1.75
N ILE A 213 5.98 -0.86 0.48
CA ILE A 213 6.60 -0.15 -0.63
C ILE A 213 5.53 0.68 -1.35
N VAL A 214 5.70 1.99 -1.38
CA VAL A 214 4.85 2.93 -2.13
C VAL A 214 5.58 3.31 -3.40
N VAL A 215 4.87 3.32 -4.53
CA VAL A 215 5.44 3.70 -5.83
C VAL A 215 4.73 4.94 -6.36
N SER A 216 5.48 6.00 -6.64
CA SER A 216 5.01 7.17 -7.38
C SER A 216 5.39 7.04 -8.85
N CYS A 217 4.44 7.19 -9.76
CA CYS A 217 4.67 7.04 -11.20
C CYS A 217 4.24 8.31 -11.93
N HIS A 218 5.11 8.83 -12.77
CA HIS A 218 4.84 10.00 -13.60
C HIS A 218 4.74 9.56 -15.07
N TRP A 219 3.51 9.43 -15.59
CA TRP A 219 3.19 8.63 -16.78
C TRP A 219 1.99 9.15 -17.59
N GLY A 220 1.61 8.45 -18.65
CA GLY A 220 0.42 8.77 -19.41
C GLY A 220 0.57 10.00 -20.32
N GLU A 221 -0.57 10.61 -20.65
CA GLU A 221 -0.67 11.75 -21.55
C GLU A 221 -1.45 12.89 -20.88
N GLU A 222 -0.96 14.12 -21.01
CA GLU A 222 -1.58 15.31 -20.43
C GLU A 222 -3.07 15.42 -20.80
N LEU A 223 -3.89 15.79 -19.81
CA LEU A 223 -5.34 16.04 -19.91
C LEU A 223 -6.21 14.85 -20.30
N THR A 224 -5.62 13.65 -20.45
CA THR A 224 -6.36 12.43 -20.75
C THR A 224 -7.09 11.92 -19.50
N GLN A 225 -8.42 11.73 -19.61
CA GLN A 225 -9.28 11.35 -18.47
C GLN A 225 -9.19 9.88 -18.07
N LYS A 226 -8.63 9.02 -18.91
CA LYS A 226 -8.45 7.58 -18.64
C LYS A 226 -6.96 7.21 -18.72
N PRO A 227 -6.47 6.32 -17.84
CA PRO A 227 -5.09 5.85 -17.94
C PRO A 227 -4.87 5.08 -19.24
N LEU A 228 -3.65 5.12 -19.77
CA LEU A 228 -3.27 4.34 -20.93
C LEU A 228 -3.20 2.85 -20.56
N LYS A 229 -3.39 1.95 -21.53
CA LYS A 229 -3.29 0.51 -21.31
C LYS A 229 -1.93 0.08 -20.76
N ASP A 230 -0.86 0.76 -21.19
CA ASP A 230 0.48 0.50 -20.69
C ASP A 230 0.68 0.98 -19.25
N ASP A 231 0.06 2.10 -18.85
CA ASP A 231 0.10 2.58 -17.45
C ASP A 231 -0.57 1.55 -16.52
N ILE A 232 -1.72 1.00 -16.93
CA ILE A 232 -2.41 -0.09 -16.22
C ILE A 232 -1.50 -1.32 -16.10
N ARG A 233 -0.90 -1.76 -17.20
CA ARG A 233 0.00 -2.92 -17.23
C ARG A 233 1.21 -2.72 -16.31
N ILE A 234 1.81 -1.53 -16.31
CA ILE A 234 2.93 -1.17 -15.44
C ILE A 234 2.48 -1.19 -13.97
N ALA A 235 1.35 -0.55 -13.65
CA ALA A 235 0.85 -0.51 -12.28
C ALA A 235 0.57 -1.91 -11.72
N HIS A 236 -0.03 -2.81 -12.51
CA HIS A 236 -0.25 -4.21 -12.13
C HIS A 236 1.07 -4.94 -11.87
N ALA A 237 2.07 -4.76 -12.75
CA ALA A 237 3.40 -5.37 -12.57
C ALA A 237 4.11 -4.89 -11.30
N LEU A 238 3.95 -3.61 -10.93
CA LEU A 238 4.51 -3.06 -9.69
C LEU A 238 3.84 -3.64 -8.44
N ILE A 239 2.50 -3.78 -8.44
CA ILE A 239 1.77 -4.45 -7.35
C ILE A 239 2.20 -5.92 -7.24
N ASP A 240 2.32 -6.62 -8.37
CA ASP A 240 2.75 -8.01 -8.44
C ASP A 240 4.19 -8.22 -7.97
N ALA A 241 5.06 -7.23 -8.17
CA ALA A 241 6.42 -7.22 -7.64
C ALA A 241 6.46 -7.05 -6.10
N GLY A 242 5.37 -6.57 -5.49
CA GLY A 242 5.24 -6.38 -4.05
C GLY A 242 4.95 -4.94 -3.62
N ALA A 243 4.68 -4.00 -4.52
CA ALA A 243 4.23 -2.68 -4.12
C ALA A 243 2.93 -2.78 -3.32
N GLU A 244 2.83 -2.01 -2.26
CA GLU A 244 1.65 -1.90 -1.39
C GLU A 244 0.64 -0.88 -1.94
N LEU A 245 1.14 0.16 -2.62
CA LEU A 245 0.37 1.27 -3.15
C LEU A 245 1.09 1.84 -4.38
N VAL A 246 0.33 2.16 -5.44
CA VAL A 246 0.82 2.90 -6.61
C VAL A 246 0.05 4.22 -6.75
N VAL A 247 0.78 5.32 -6.95
CA VAL A 247 0.26 6.69 -7.03
C VAL A 247 0.77 7.34 -8.32
N GLY A 248 -0.15 7.68 -9.22
CA GLY A 248 0.13 8.25 -10.53
C GLY A 248 0.03 9.77 -10.57
N HIS A 249 0.76 10.36 -11.50
CA HIS A 249 0.99 11.80 -11.71
C HIS A 249 1.18 12.06 -13.21
N HIS A 250 1.19 13.34 -13.63
CA HIS A 250 1.38 13.86 -15.00
C HIS A 250 0.12 14.18 -15.83
N PRO A 251 -0.97 13.39 -15.85
CA PRO A 251 -2.14 13.75 -16.65
C PRO A 251 -2.73 15.13 -16.29
N HIS A 252 -2.35 15.70 -15.14
CA HIS A 252 -2.82 17.00 -14.61
C HIS A 252 -4.33 17.06 -14.33
N VAL A 253 -5.03 15.95 -14.50
CA VAL A 253 -6.45 15.74 -14.27
C VAL A 253 -6.64 14.47 -13.44
N ILE A 254 -7.79 14.37 -12.78
CA ILE A 254 -8.18 13.17 -12.02
C ILE A 254 -8.32 11.98 -12.96
N GLN A 255 -7.72 10.85 -12.58
CA GLN A 255 -8.00 9.55 -13.19
C GLN A 255 -8.48 8.55 -12.12
N GLY A 256 -8.97 7.41 -12.59
CA GLY A 256 -9.61 6.41 -11.74
C GLY A 256 -8.70 5.80 -10.66
N ILE A 257 -9.35 5.19 -9.68
CA ILE A 257 -8.75 4.36 -8.65
C ILE A 257 -9.14 2.92 -8.92
N GLU A 258 -8.16 2.03 -8.95
CA GLU A 258 -8.34 0.59 -9.07
C GLU A 258 -7.89 -0.09 -7.77
N ILE A 259 -8.65 -1.09 -7.30
CA ILE A 259 -8.18 -2.01 -6.26
C ILE A 259 -7.74 -3.32 -6.91
N TYR A 260 -6.45 -3.40 -7.21
CA TYR A 260 -5.84 -4.55 -7.85
C TYR A 260 -5.19 -5.45 -6.79
N LYS A 261 -5.63 -6.71 -6.71
CA LYS A 261 -5.18 -7.69 -5.70
C LYS A 261 -5.19 -7.13 -4.26
N GLY A 262 -6.29 -6.44 -3.90
CA GLY A 262 -6.48 -5.88 -2.55
C GLY A 262 -5.61 -4.66 -2.23
N ARG A 263 -4.90 -4.12 -3.23
CA ARG A 263 -4.02 -2.96 -3.08
C ARG A 263 -4.44 -1.83 -4.03
N PRO A 264 -4.38 -0.58 -3.57
CA PRO A 264 -4.81 0.55 -4.37
C PRO A 264 -3.79 0.98 -5.43
N ILE A 265 -4.32 1.30 -6.60
CA ILE A 265 -3.65 2.02 -7.69
C ILE A 265 -4.46 3.28 -7.95
N ILE A 266 -3.84 4.44 -7.78
CA ILE A 266 -4.44 5.74 -8.13
C ILE A 266 -3.75 6.19 -9.41
N TYR A 267 -4.47 6.29 -10.53
CA TYR A 267 -3.82 6.55 -11.82
C TYR A 267 -3.40 8.02 -12.02
N SER A 268 -4.13 8.95 -11.40
CA SER A 268 -3.73 10.37 -11.32
C SER A 268 -4.57 11.08 -10.25
N LEU A 269 -3.91 11.85 -9.38
CA LEU A 269 -4.61 12.70 -8.40
C LEU A 269 -4.99 14.08 -8.97
N GLY A 270 -4.47 14.45 -10.14
CA GLY A 270 -4.54 15.82 -10.67
C GLY A 270 -3.47 16.75 -10.09
N ASN A 271 -3.67 18.05 -10.23
CA ASN A 271 -2.71 19.06 -9.75
C ASN A 271 -3.04 19.52 -8.33
N PHE A 272 -2.15 19.28 -7.37
CA PHE A 272 -2.32 19.83 -6.02
C PHE A 272 -1.96 21.32 -5.98
N ILE A 273 -0.77 21.67 -6.46
CA ILE A 273 -0.31 23.05 -6.60
C ILE A 273 0.24 23.27 -8.00
N PHE A 274 -0.32 24.24 -8.72
CA PHE A 274 0.10 24.59 -10.08
C PHE A 274 -0.31 26.04 -10.40
N ASP A 275 0.27 26.67 -11.42
CA ASP A 275 -0.09 28.03 -11.84
C ASP A 275 -1.19 28.07 -12.93
N ASN A 276 -1.44 26.95 -13.61
CA ASN A 276 -2.38 26.88 -14.74
C ASN A 276 -3.81 27.28 -14.30
N PRO A 277 -4.44 28.27 -14.97
CA PRO A 277 -5.79 28.71 -14.62
C PRO A 277 -6.90 27.81 -15.17
N SER A 278 -6.64 26.82 -16.04
CA SER A 278 -7.70 26.00 -16.67
C SER A 278 -8.59 25.30 -15.63
N GLU A 279 -9.91 25.42 -15.79
CA GLU A 279 -10.90 24.76 -14.93
C GLU A 279 -10.72 23.25 -14.86
N SER A 280 -10.35 22.61 -15.97
CA SER A 280 -10.14 21.16 -16.05
C SER A 280 -9.01 20.65 -15.16
N THR A 281 -8.09 21.53 -14.72
CA THR A 281 -6.89 21.19 -13.93
C THR A 281 -6.87 21.81 -12.53
N ARG A 282 -8.00 22.42 -12.11
CA ARG A 282 -8.14 23.01 -10.76
C ARG A 282 -8.52 21.99 -9.70
N GLU A 283 -9.08 20.87 -10.13
CA GLU A 283 -9.59 19.84 -9.25
C GLU A 283 -8.58 18.73 -9.10
N SER A 284 -8.41 18.30 -7.86
CA SER A 284 -7.56 17.18 -7.49
C SER A 284 -8.15 16.53 -6.24
N PHE A 285 -7.44 15.58 -5.67
CA PHE A 285 -7.75 15.10 -4.33
C PHE A 285 -6.48 14.72 -3.58
N ILE A 286 -6.57 14.72 -2.26
CA ILE A 286 -5.57 14.09 -1.40
C ILE A 286 -6.03 12.66 -1.19
N MET A 287 -5.14 11.70 -1.43
CA MET A 287 -5.37 10.32 -1.04
C MET A 287 -4.90 10.12 0.40
N LYS A 288 -5.72 9.45 1.22
CA LYS A 288 -5.39 9.02 2.58
C LYS A 288 -5.54 7.50 2.67
N TYR A 289 -4.42 6.81 2.83
CA TYR A 289 -4.35 5.36 2.96
C TYR A 289 -3.85 4.99 4.36
N THR A 290 -4.74 4.40 5.15
CA THR A 290 -4.45 3.94 6.51
C THR A 290 -4.35 2.43 6.53
N ILE A 291 -3.18 1.90 6.89
CA ILE A 291 -2.95 0.48 7.10
C ILE A 291 -3.18 0.20 8.59
N LEU A 292 -4.23 -0.55 8.89
CA LEU A 292 -4.58 -1.00 10.22
C LEU A 292 -4.04 -2.41 10.45
N PRO A 293 -4.07 -2.91 11.71
CA PRO A 293 -3.55 -4.23 12.05
C PRO A 293 -4.23 -5.37 11.29
N ARG A 294 -5.54 -5.23 11.11
CA ARG A 294 -6.44 -6.25 10.52
C ARG A 294 -7.25 -5.76 9.33
N SER A 295 -6.96 -4.56 8.85
CA SER A 295 -7.66 -4.00 7.70
C SER A 295 -6.81 -2.92 7.06
N LYS A 296 -7.24 -2.46 5.90
CA LYS A 296 -6.72 -1.25 5.27
C LYS A 296 -7.91 -0.35 5.04
N ARG A 297 -7.70 0.96 5.07
CA ARG A 297 -8.72 1.95 4.72
C ARG A 297 -8.14 2.92 3.73
N LEU A 298 -8.87 3.18 2.67
CA LEU A 298 -8.53 4.21 1.70
C LEU A 298 -9.66 5.23 1.66
N SER A 299 -9.32 6.50 1.82
CA SER A 299 -10.21 7.60 1.56
C SER A 299 -9.57 8.66 0.69
N ILE A 300 -10.39 9.49 0.05
CA ILE A 300 -9.94 10.70 -0.65
C ILE A 300 -10.51 11.93 0.03
N ILE A 301 -9.81 13.05 -0.09
CA ILE A 301 -10.27 14.38 0.33
C ILE A 301 -10.27 15.26 -0.92
N PRO A 302 -11.43 15.72 -1.41
CA PRO A 302 -11.53 16.61 -2.55
C PRO A 302 -10.73 17.89 -2.35
N ILE A 303 -10.01 18.31 -3.39
CA ILE A 303 -9.25 19.56 -3.40
C ILE A 303 -9.61 20.37 -4.63
N GLU A 304 -9.78 21.67 -4.41
CA GLU A 304 -9.84 22.66 -5.47
C GLU A 304 -8.72 23.68 -5.27
N ARG A 305 -8.06 24.07 -6.34
CA ARG A 305 -7.11 25.17 -6.34
C ARG A 305 -7.77 26.47 -6.78
N LYS A 306 -7.66 27.51 -5.95
CA LYS A 306 -8.14 28.87 -6.25
C LYS A 306 -7.06 29.90 -5.93
N SER A 307 -6.75 30.76 -6.90
CA SER A 307 -5.72 31.81 -6.76
C SER A 307 -4.36 31.28 -6.28
N GLY A 308 -3.95 30.10 -6.75
CA GLY A 308 -2.68 29.48 -6.37
C GLY A 308 -2.67 28.80 -5.00
N VAL A 309 -3.82 28.65 -4.34
CA VAL A 309 -3.96 28.00 -3.03
C VAL A 309 -4.81 26.73 -3.16
N ALA A 310 -4.30 25.60 -2.65
CA ALA A 310 -5.09 24.38 -2.48
C ALA A 310 -6.02 24.51 -1.28
N ARG A 311 -7.27 24.06 -1.42
CA ARG A 311 -8.28 24.07 -0.35
C ARG A 311 -9.25 22.90 -0.50
N VAL A 312 -9.85 22.48 0.61
CA VAL A 312 -11.03 21.61 0.59
C VAL A 312 -12.23 22.49 0.20
N PRO A 313 -12.93 22.20 -0.92
CA PRO A 313 -14.12 22.95 -1.29
C PRO A 313 -15.31 22.51 -0.42
N GLU A 314 -16.34 23.35 -0.30
CA GLU A 314 -17.53 23.06 0.50
C GLU A 314 -18.68 22.49 -0.35
N GLY A 315 -19.57 21.75 0.30
CA GLY A 315 -20.89 21.38 -0.22
C GLY A 315 -20.87 20.69 -1.59
N ALA A 316 -21.60 21.25 -2.55
CA ALA A 316 -21.79 20.68 -3.89
C ALA A 316 -20.47 20.48 -4.66
N LYS A 317 -19.47 21.35 -4.43
CA LYS A 317 -18.20 21.26 -5.18
C LYS A 317 -17.33 20.09 -4.71
N ALA A 318 -17.29 19.81 -3.41
CA ALA A 318 -16.64 18.60 -2.90
C ALA A 318 -17.29 17.33 -3.45
N LEU A 319 -18.63 17.32 -3.50
CA LEU A 319 -19.40 16.19 -4.04
C LEU A 319 -19.16 15.99 -5.54
N ASP A 320 -19.07 17.07 -6.33
CA ASP A 320 -18.73 17.02 -7.76
C ASP A 320 -17.37 16.34 -8.02
N ILE A 321 -16.33 16.78 -7.32
CA ILE A 321 -14.97 16.22 -7.45
C ILE A 321 -14.97 14.73 -7.05
N ALA A 322 -15.62 14.40 -5.93
CA ALA A 322 -15.72 13.03 -5.48
C ALA A 322 -16.52 12.13 -6.45
N ASN A 323 -17.58 12.66 -7.08
CA ASN A 323 -18.32 11.96 -8.14
C ASN A 323 -17.46 11.76 -9.40
N LYS A 324 -16.59 12.71 -9.76
CA LYS A 324 -15.63 12.55 -10.86
C LYS A 324 -14.65 11.41 -10.58
N VAL A 325 -14.10 11.33 -9.37
CA VAL A 325 -13.25 10.21 -8.95
C VAL A 325 -14.01 8.89 -9.03
N LYS A 326 -15.26 8.85 -8.53
CA LYS A 326 -16.12 7.66 -8.62
C LYS A 326 -16.39 7.24 -10.07
N ALA A 327 -16.74 8.19 -10.94
CA ALA A 327 -16.99 7.94 -12.36
C ALA A 327 -15.75 7.43 -13.08
N ALA A 328 -14.58 8.05 -12.85
CA ALA A 328 -13.32 7.61 -13.43
C ALA A 328 -12.88 6.22 -12.93
N SER A 329 -13.35 5.81 -11.75
CA SER A 329 -13.04 4.51 -11.14
C SER A 329 -14.04 3.40 -11.50
N HIS A 330 -15.11 3.73 -12.22
CA HIS A 330 -16.19 2.81 -12.56
C HIS A 330 -15.68 1.63 -13.40
N ASP A 331 -14.82 1.88 -14.39
CA ASP A 331 -14.26 0.86 -15.29
C ASP A 331 -13.41 -0.18 -14.54
N PHE A 332 -12.97 0.12 -13.31
CA PHE A 332 -12.20 -0.77 -12.44
C PHE A 332 -13.05 -1.51 -11.39
N ASN A 333 -14.38 -1.34 -11.41
CA ASN A 333 -15.31 -1.90 -10.41
C ASN A 333 -14.99 -1.48 -8.96
N THR A 334 -14.35 -0.34 -8.77
CA THR A 334 -14.03 0.19 -7.44
C THR A 334 -15.27 0.75 -6.76
N ARG A 335 -15.63 0.19 -5.60
CA ARG A 335 -16.78 0.63 -4.81
C ARG A 335 -16.38 1.77 -3.87
N MET A 336 -17.19 2.84 -3.90
CA MET A 336 -16.92 4.09 -3.19
C MET A 336 -18.17 4.58 -2.47
N HIS A 337 -18.01 4.94 -1.20
CA HIS A 337 -19.08 5.39 -0.31
C HIS A 337 -18.73 6.76 0.26
N PHE A 338 -19.71 7.65 0.28
CA PHE A 338 -19.54 9.01 0.79
C PHE A 338 -19.72 9.02 2.31
N SER A 339 -18.74 9.57 3.03
CA SER A 339 -18.86 9.85 4.45
C SER A 339 -19.17 11.34 4.67
N PRO A 340 -20.29 11.67 5.34
CA PRO A 340 -20.66 13.06 5.64
C PRO A 340 -19.74 13.72 6.67
N ASP A 341 -19.01 12.95 7.49
CA ASP A 341 -18.29 13.49 8.66
C ASP A 341 -17.00 14.23 8.29
N TYR A 342 -16.43 14.00 7.10
CA TYR A 342 -15.13 14.58 6.69
C TYR A 342 -14.99 14.91 5.20
N PHE A 343 -16.10 15.03 4.46
CA PHE A 343 -16.08 15.14 2.98
C PHE A 343 -15.15 14.12 2.31
N SER A 344 -15.03 12.93 2.92
CA SER A 344 -14.12 11.91 2.45
C SER A 344 -14.90 10.78 1.79
N VAL A 345 -14.37 10.26 0.69
CA VAL A 345 -14.95 9.08 0.03
C VAL A 345 -14.16 7.86 0.48
N GLN A 346 -14.81 6.94 1.19
CA GLN A 346 -14.18 5.68 1.58
C GLN A 346 -14.28 4.67 0.45
N ILE A 347 -13.22 3.88 0.27
CA ILE A 347 -13.13 2.84 -0.75
C ILE A 347 -13.26 1.47 -0.09
N SER A 348 -14.49 0.94 -0.09
CA SER A 348 -14.90 -0.22 0.71
C SER A 348 -14.24 -1.53 0.32
N SER A 349 -13.80 -1.66 -0.93
CA SER A 349 -13.06 -2.83 -1.40
C SER A 349 -11.71 -3.00 -0.69
N VAL A 350 -11.15 -1.92 -0.13
CA VAL A 350 -9.93 -1.95 0.68
C VAL A 350 -10.21 -2.45 2.11
N ASN A 351 -11.43 -2.26 2.62
CA ASN A 351 -11.85 -2.67 3.96
C ASN A 351 -12.43 -4.10 4.01
N THR A 352 -12.08 -4.96 3.04
CA THR A 352 -12.60 -6.34 2.94
C THR A 352 -11.52 -7.35 3.29
N TYR A 353 -11.72 -8.16 4.34
CA TYR A 353 -10.77 -9.15 4.81
C TYR A 353 -11.44 -10.37 5.45
N ILE A 354 -10.72 -11.48 5.50
CA ILE A 354 -11.12 -12.71 6.18
C ILE A 354 -10.34 -12.83 7.49
N GLU A 355 -11.02 -13.15 8.58
CA GLU A 355 -10.42 -13.58 9.83
C GLU A 355 -10.74 -15.05 10.09
N VAL A 356 -9.72 -15.83 10.47
CA VAL A 356 -9.83 -17.23 10.86
C VAL A 356 -9.34 -17.36 12.28
N ASP A 357 -10.27 -17.58 13.21
CA ASP A 357 -9.98 -17.90 14.60
C ASP A 357 -9.84 -19.42 14.73
N LYS A 358 -8.62 -19.90 14.95
CA LYS A 358 -8.33 -21.33 15.09
C LYS A 358 -8.93 -21.93 16.37
N THR A 359 -9.04 -21.16 17.45
CA THR A 359 -9.59 -21.64 18.72
C THR A 359 -11.10 -21.78 18.63
N ALA A 360 -11.76 -20.74 18.12
CA ALA A 360 -13.20 -20.76 17.88
C ALA A 360 -13.58 -21.63 16.67
N ARG A 361 -12.60 -22.03 15.85
CA ARG A 361 -12.76 -22.79 14.61
C ARG A 361 -13.80 -22.13 13.70
N ARG A 362 -13.60 -20.82 13.50
CA ARG A 362 -14.54 -19.96 12.80
C ARG A 362 -13.83 -19.06 11.81
N LEU A 363 -14.40 -18.97 10.61
CA LEU A 363 -14.01 -18.01 9.58
C LEU A 363 -15.08 -16.93 9.50
N THR A 364 -14.66 -15.67 9.47
CA THR A 364 -15.54 -14.51 9.29
C THR A 364 -15.00 -13.60 8.18
N LEU A 365 -15.83 -13.27 7.20
CA LEU A 365 -15.58 -12.22 6.22
C LEU A 365 -16.10 -10.90 6.79
N TYR A 366 -15.21 -9.93 6.89
CA TYR A 366 -15.53 -8.56 7.27
C TYR A 366 -15.53 -7.66 6.04
N ARG A 367 -16.51 -6.76 5.97
CA ARG A 367 -16.57 -5.66 5.01
C ARG A 367 -16.93 -4.39 5.76
N GLU A 368 -16.08 -3.36 5.65
CA GLU A 368 -16.26 -2.11 6.41
C GLU A 368 -16.44 -2.38 7.92
N GLU A 369 -15.70 -3.36 8.43
CA GLU A 369 -15.72 -3.79 9.85
C GLU A 369 -17.00 -4.51 10.30
N ASN A 370 -17.99 -4.66 9.41
CA ASN A 370 -19.17 -5.47 9.66
C ASN A 370 -18.91 -6.92 9.24
N ALA A 371 -19.31 -7.86 10.09
CA ALA A 371 -19.28 -9.29 9.76
C ALA A 371 -20.40 -9.60 8.74
N GLU A 372 -20.02 -9.80 7.48
CA GLU A 372 -20.96 -10.05 6.37
C GLU A 372 -21.26 -11.55 6.19
N PHE A 373 -20.28 -12.39 6.49
CA PHE A 373 -20.39 -13.85 6.40
C PHE A 373 -19.56 -14.50 7.50
N SER A 374 -20.09 -15.53 8.16
CA SER A 374 -19.37 -16.29 9.19
C SER A 374 -19.78 -17.75 9.12
N CYS A 375 -18.82 -18.66 9.28
CA CYS A 375 -19.07 -20.11 9.28
C CYS A 375 -18.04 -20.86 10.13
N SER A 376 -18.45 -22.05 10.61
CA SER A 376 -17.53 -22.99 11.24
C SER A 376 -16.55 -23.56 10.22
N VAL A 377 -15.31 -23.81 10.64
CA VAL A 377 -14.26 -24.38 9.80
C VAL A 377 -13.56 -25.55 10.48
N ALA A 378 -12.97 -26.45 9.71
CA ALA A 378 -11.92 -27.32 10.21
C ALA A 378 -10.57 -26.59 10.09
N VAL A 379 -9.69 -26.80 11.06
CA VAL A 379 -8.30 -26.28 11.04
C VAL A 379 -7.32 -27.44 11.20
N GLY A 380 -6.04 -27.12 11.03
CA GLY A 380 -4.95 -28.06 11.11
C GLY A 380 -4.79 -28.68 12.48
N MET A 381 -4.53 -30.00 12.52
CA MET A 381 -4.11 -30.72 13.73
C MET A 381 -2.77 -30.18 14.24
N ASP A 382 -2.51 -30.31 15.54
CA ASP A 382 -1.22 -29.95 16.14
C ASP A 382 -0.75 -28.52 15.78
N ASP A 383 -1.69 -27.59 15.68
CA ASP A 383 -1.45 -26.18 15.33
C ASP A 383 -0.89 -25.95 13.90
N CYS A 384 -0.94 -26.94 13.00
CA CYS A 384 -0.25 -26.87 11.70
C CYS A 384 -0.85 -25.90 10.65
N THR A 385 -2.00 -25.29 10.91
CA THR A 385 -2.46 -24.13 10.12
C THR A 385 -1.60 -22.92 10.43
N PRO A 386 -0.95 -22.28 9.44
CA PRO A 386 -0.01 -21.19 9.69
C PRO A 386 -0.72 -19.96 10.26
N LEU A 387 -0.14 -19.36 11.30
CA LEU A 387 -0.58 -18.08 11.86
C LEU A 387 -0.01 -16.92 11.05
N GLY A 388 -0.75 -15.80 11.01
CA GLY A 388 -0.27 -14.55 10.44
C GLY A 388 -1.24 -13.92 9.44
N ARG A 389 -0.70 -12.98 8.67
CA ARG A 389 -1.40 -12.27 7.60
C ARG A 389 -0.98 -12.87 6.26
N PHE A 390 -1.97 -13.20 5.45
CA PHE A 390 -1.83 -13.76 4.12
C PHE A 390 -2.76 -13.03 3.14
N ILE A 391 -2.68 -13.36 1.86
CA ILE A 391 -3.64 -12.95 0.84
C ILE A 391 -4.17 -14.16 0.07
N VAL A 392 -5.40 -14.05 -0.44
CA VAL A 392 -5.95 -15.02 -1.40
C VAL A 392 -5.19 -14.91 -2.71
N ALA A 393 -4.24 -15.81 -2.96
CA ALA A 393 -3.37 -15.79 -4.12
C ALA A 393 -4.07 -16.27 -5.40
N ASN A 394 -4.95 -17.26 -5.29
CA ASN A 394 -5.67 -17.86 -6.41
C ASN A 394 -7.04 -18.40 -5.98
N LYS A 395 -7.94 -18.59 -6.95
CA LYS A 395 -9.27 -19.16 -6.75
C LYS A 395 -9.55 -20.15 -7.88
N THR A 396 -10.07 -21.34 -7.55
CA THR A 396 -10.34 -22.40 -8.52
C THR A 396 -11.67 -23.09 -8.20
N TRP A 397 -12.52 -23.24 -9.22
CA TRP A 397 -13.72 -24.08 -9.18
C TRP A 397 -13.35 -25.50 -9.58
N GLU A 398 -13.88 -26.48 -8.84
CA GLU A 398 -13.61 -27.91 -9.03
C GLU A 398 -12.11 -28.22 -9.20
N PRO A 399 -11.29 -27.91 -8.18
CA PRO A 399 -9.85 -28.09 -8.25
C PRO A 399 -9.48 -29.58 -8.40
N SER A 400 -8.50 -29.90 -9.24
CA SER A 400 -7.86 -31.21 -9.21
C SER A 400 -6.94 -31.34 -7.98
N TRP A 401 -6.80 -32.55 -7.44
CA TRP A 401 -5.92 -32.84 -6.31
C TRP A 401 -4.86 -33.88 -6.70
N LEU A 402 -3.60 -33.61 -6.38
CA LEU A 402 -2.53 -34.60 -6.50
C LEU A 402 -2.45 -35.40 -5.21
N ASN A 403 -2.82 -36.68 -5.26
CA ASN A 403 -2.82 -37.54 -4.09
C ASN A 403 -1.39 -37.88 -3.63
N ASP A 404 -1.25 -38.58 -2.49
CA ASP A 404 0.07 -38.93 -1.95
C ASP A 404 0.80 -40.01 -2.79
N GLY A 405 0.11 -40.62 -3.77
CA GLY A 405 0.67 -41.52 -4.79
C GLY A 405 1.08 -40.84 -6.09
N ASN A 406 1.05 -39.49 -6.15
CA ASN A 406 1.29 -38.69 -7.37
C ASN A 406 0.29 -38.91 -8.52
N GLU A 407 -0.93 -39.34 -8.21
CA GLU A 407 -2.01 -39.43 -9.18
C GLU A 407 -2.91 -38.20 -9.10
N ILE A 408 -3.39 -37.76 -10.27
CA ILE A 408 -4.31 -36.63 -10.36
C ILE A 408 -5.74 -37.14 -10.13
N VAL A 409 -6.33 -36.73 -9.01
CA VAL A 409 -7.76 -36.87 -8.73
C VAL A 409 -8.49 -35.66 -9.31
N MET A 410 -9.40 -35.92 -10.24
CA MET A 410 -10.12 -34.85 -10.95
C MET A 410 -11.06 -34.07 -10.02
N GLY A 411 -11.32 -32.82 -10.39
CA GLY A 411 -12.34 -31.99 -9.76
C GLY A 411 -13.72 -32.65 -9.78
N GLY A 412 -14.47 -32.51 -8.69
CA GLY A 412 -15.81 -33.08 -8.58
C GLY A 412 -15.87 -34.58 -8.21
N SER A 413 -14.74 -35.29 -8.16
CA SER A 413 -14.69 -36.66 -7.64
C SER A 413 -15.07 -36.71 -6.14
N PRO A 414 -15.83 -37.73 -5.68
CA PRO A 414 -16.08 -37.97 -4.26
C PRO A 414 -14.78 -38.12 -3.45
N ASP A 415 -13.74 -38.70 -4.07
CA ASP A 415 -12.44 -38.95 -3.44
C ASP A 415 -11.52 -37.73 -3.41
N ASN A 416 -11.96 -36.59 -3.96
CA ASN A 416 -11.20 -35.35 -3.95
C ASN A 416 -11.44 -34.58 -2.64
N PRO A 417 -10.45 -34.50 -1.73
CA PRO A 417 -10.64 -33.88 -0.43
C PRO A 417 -10.75 -32.35 -0.48
N LEU A 418 -10.44 -31.73 -1.63
CA LEU A 418 -10.52 -30.27 -1.80
C LEU A 418 -11.96 -29.78 -2.04
N GLY A 419 -12.90 -30.69 -2.26
CA GLY A 419 -14.31 -30.38 -2.49
C GLY A 419 -14.54 -29.55 -3.76
N LYS A 420 -15.51 -28.65 -3.71
CA LYS A 420 -15.99 -27.89 -4.89
C LYS A 420 -15.17 -26.65 -5.22
N CYS A 421 -14.43 -26.09 -4.26
CA CYS A 421 -13.70 -24.85 -4.46
C CYS A 421 -12.40 -24.83 -3.68
N TRP A 422 -11.39 -24.19 -4.26
CA TRP A 422 -10.10 -23.91 -3.64
C TRP A 422 -9.78 -22.41 -3.68
N MET A 423 -9.25 -21.90 -2.57
CA MET A 423 -8.66 -20.57 -2.47
C MET A 423 -7.27 -20.69 -1.83
N GLY A 424 -6.22 -20.64 -2.65
CA GLY A 424 -4.84 -20.71 -2.14
C GLY A 424 -4.47 -19.41 -1.42
N ILE A 425 -3.85 -19.52 -0.25
CA ILE A 425 -3.21 -18.37 0.41
C ILE A 425 -1.75 -18.27 -0.03
N ASP A 426 -1.12 -17.09 0.04
CA ASP A 426 0.29 -16.85 -0.34
C ASP A 426 1.31 -17.45 0.65
N ARG A 427 1.05 -18.68 1.10
CA ARG A 427 1.89 -19.45 2.02
C ARG A 427 2.04 -20.88 1.52
N TRP A 428 3.28 -21.37 1.57
CA TRP A 428 3.65 -22.73 1.18
C TRP A 428 4.15 -23.52 2.39
N ASN A 429 3.81 -24.81 2.43
CA ASN A 429 4.40 -25.76 3.35
C ASN A 429 5.76 -26.20 2.79
N LEU A 430 6.84 -25.81 3.45
CA LEU A 430 8.20 -26.07 2.97
C LEU A 430 8.58 -27.56 2.98
N ASN A 431 7.91 -28.38 3.80
CA ASN A 431 8.20 -29.81 3.89
C ASN A 431 7.54 -30.61 2.76
N THR A 432 6.33 -30.19 2.35
CA THR A 432 5.56 -30.91 1.33
C THR A 432 5.60 -30.23 -0.03
N GLY A 433 6.09 -28.98 -0.10
CA GLY A 433 6.00 -28.14 -1.29
C GLY A 433 4.56 -27.83 -1.71
N ARG A 434 3.54 -28.07 -0.85
CA ARG A 434 2.14 -27.77 -1.16
C ARG A 434 1.74 -26.40 -0.64
N GLN A 435 0.90 -25.69 -1.40
CA GLN A 435 0.31 -24.42 -0.98
C GLN A 435 -0.74 -24.65 0.11
N TYR A 436 -0.79 -23.79 1.13
CA TYR A 436 -1.92 -23.75 2.05
C TYR A 436 -3.13 -23.10 1.38
N GLY A 437 -4.34 -23.49 1.79
CA GLY A 437 -5.55 -22.90 1.23
C GLY A 437 -6.76 -22.98 2.14
N ILE A 438 -7.79 -22.26 1.73
CA ILE A 438 -9.16 -22.33 2.23
C ILE A 438 -9.97 -23.07 1.17
N HIS A 439 -10.55 -24.22 1.51
CA HIS A 439 -11.23 -25.06 0.52
C HIS A 439 -12.46 -25.77 1.08
N GLY A 440 -13.25 -26.37 0.19
CA GLY A 440 -14.38 -27.23 0.57
C GLY A 440 -13.92 -28.59 1.11
N THR A 441 -14.83 -29.36 1.71
CA THR A 441 -14.57 -30.77 2.04
C THR A 441 -15.76 -31.62 1.62
N ASN A 442 -15.49 -32.83 1.15
CA ASN A 442 -16.54 -33.84 0.93
C ASN A 442 -16.89 -34.61 2.22
N ASP A 443 -16.11 -34.43 3.29
CA ASP A 443 -16.39 -34.95 4.62
C ASP A 443 -16.72 -33.78 5.57
N GLU A 444 -18.01 -33.47 5.68
CA GLU A 444 -18.49 -32.38 6.54
C GLU A 444 -18.36 -32.69 8.04
N THR A 445 -18.13 -33.95 8.43
CA THR A 445 -17.99 -34.33 9.84
C THR A 445 -16.72 -33.74 10.49
N ARG A 446 -15.80 -33.23 9.66
CA ARG A 446 -14.54 -32.58 10.04
C ARG A 446 -14.72 -31.11 10.43
N ILE A 447 -15.80 -30.48 9.98
CA ILE A 447 -16.07 -29.06 10.26
C ILE A 447 -16.22 -28.84 11.77
N GLY A 448 -15.58 -27.78 12.27
CA GLY A 448 -15.55 -27.47 13.70
C GLY A 448 -14.56 -28.31 14.51
N LYS A 449 -13.63 -29.03 13.87
CA LYS A 449 -12.57 -29.83 14.52
C LYS A 449 -11.16 -29.45 14.05
N GLU A 450 -10.16 -29.84 14.83
CA GLU A 450 -8.76 -29.88 14.41
C GLU A 450 -8.53 -31.20 13.69
N SER A 451 -8.57 -31.20 12.36
CA SER A 451 -8.54 -32.46 11.59
C SER A 451 -7.83 -32.34 10.24
N SER A 452 -7.45 -31.15 9.81
CA SER A 452 -6.76 -30.96 8.54
C SER A 452 -5.24 -31.13 8.67
N ARG A 453 -4.56 -31.28 7.53
CA ARG A 453 -3.08 -31.22 7.45
C ARG A 453 -2.56 -29.77 7.34
N GLY A 454 -3.39 -28.79 7.73
CA GLY A 454 -3.02 -27.38 7.87
C GLY A 454 -3.87 -26.42 7.04
N CYS A 455 -4.60 -26.90 6.02
CA CYS A 455 -5.58 -26.08 5.31
C CYS A 455 -6.80 -25.74 6.18
N ILE A 456 -7.55 -24.72 5.79
CA ILE A 456 -8.81 -24.34 6.43
C ILE A 456 -9.94 -24.92 5.59
N GLU A 457 -10.75 -25.79 6.17
CA GLU A 457 -11.79 -26.53 5.43
C GLU A 457 -13.18 -26.00 5.81
N LEU A 458 -14.03 -25.79 4.80
CA LEU A 458 -15.41 -25.33 4.91
C LEU A 458 -16.35 -26.36 4.29
N SER A 459 -17.65 -26.33 4.65
CA SER A 459 -18.65 -27.05 3.86
C SER A 459 -18.64 -26.56 2.40
N ASN A 460 -18.97 -27.46 1.47
CA ASN A 460 -18.99 -27.13 0.04
C ASN A 460 -19.95 -25.97 -0.27
N GLU A 461 -21.04 -25.82 0.46
CA GLU A 461 -21.95 -24.68 0.31
C GLU A 461 -21.28 -23.36 0.74
N ASN A 462 -20.61 -23.35 1.89
CA ASN A 462 -20.01 -22.14 2.46
C ASN A 462 -18.81 -21.64 1.65
N ILE A 463 -17.96 -22.55 1.16
CA ILE A 463 -16.82 -22.15 0.32
C ILE A 463 -17.27 -21.52 -1.01
N GLN A 464 -18.34 -22.05 -1.62
CA GLN A 464 -18.90 -21.50 -2.86
C GLN A 464 -19.49 -20.11 -2.66
N LYS A 465 -20.16 -19.87 -1.53
CA LYS A 465 -20.65 -18.55 -1.14
C LYS A 465 -19.47 -17.59 -0.94
N LEU A 466 -18.49 -17.97 -0.14
CA LEU A 466 -17.32 -17.13 0.16
C LEU A 466 -16.52 -16.76 -1.11
N LEU A 467 -16.30 -17.72 -2.02
CA LEU A 467 -15.53 -17.50 -3.26
C LEU A 467 -16.17 -16.42 -4.16
N LYS A 468 -17.50 -16.32 -4.15
CA LYS A 468 -18.26 -15.29 -4.90
C LYS A 468 -18.21 -13.91 -4.24
N LEU A 469 -17.97 -13.83 -2.92
CA LEU A 469 -18.00 -12.57 -2.15
C LEU A 469 -16.65 -11.83 -2.13
N ILE A 470 -15.55 -12.51 -2.48
CA ILE A 470 -14.19 -11.99 -2.36
C ILE A 470 -13.40 -12.08 -3.68
N ASN A 471 -12.31 -11.32 -3.77
CA ASN A 471 -11.41 -11.33 -4.92
C ASN A 471 -10.05 -11.94 -4.54
N THR A 472 -9.25 -12.30 -5.54
CA THR A 472 -7.81 -12.53 -5.31
C THR A 472 -7.20 -11.26 -4.71
N GLY A 473 -6.27 -11.42 -3.77
CA GLY A 473 -5.66 -10.34 -3.00
C GLY A 473 -6.45 -9.91 -1.76
N THR A 474 -7.66 -10.44 -1.52
CA THR A 474 -8.33 -10.26 -0.22
C THR A 474 -7.44 -10.79 0.90
N GLU A 475 -7.27 -10.00 1.95
CA GLU A 475 -6.42 -10.36 3.09
C GLU A 475 -7.07 -11.47 3.93
N VAL A 476 -6.22 -12.35 4.46
CA VAL A 476 -6.61 -13.46 5.34
C VAL A 476 -5.75 -13.38 6.60
N PHE A 477 -6.38 -13.17 7.75
CA PHE A 477 -5.73 -13.17 9.05
C PHE A 477 -6.04 -14.49 9.75
N VAL A 478 -5.01 -15.29 10.04
CA VAL A 478 -5.16 -16.54 10.79
C VAL A 478 -4.60 -16.34 12.19
N LEU A 479 -5.48 -16.52 13.18
CA LEU A 479 -5.26 -16.16 14.57
C LEU A 479 -5.31 -17.40 15.48
N LYS A 480 -4.58 -17.33 16.59
CA LYS A 480 -4.70 -18.22 17.75
C LYS A 480 -5.34 -17.36 18.85
N SER A 481 -6.51 -17.71 19.40
CA SER A 481 -7.03 -16.89 20.52
C SER A 481 -6.06 -16.99 21.72
N ASN A 482 -5.77 -15.99 22.57
CA ASN A 482 -6.28 -14.64 22.79
C ASN A 482 -5.11 -13.63 22.71
N SER A 483 -5.19 -12.66 21.82
CA SER A 483 -4.74 -11.28 22.12
C SER A 483 -6.03 -10.46 22.25
N GLN A 484 -6.38 -10.12 23.48
CA GLN A 484 -7.67 -9.53 23.86
C GLN A 484 -8.03 -8.29 23.02
N LYS A 485 -9.34 -8.10 22.87
CA LYS A 485 -10.01 -6.94 22.25
C LYS A 485 -9.44 -5.60 22.67
#